data_AF-A0A816SN52-F1
#
_entry.id   AF-A0A816SN52-F1
#
_cell.length_a   1.000
_cell.length_b   1.000
_cell.length_c   1.000
_cell.angle_alpha   90.00
_cell.angle_beta   90.00
_cell.angle_gamma   90.00
#
_symmetry.space_group_name_H-M   'P 1'
#
loop_
_entity.id
_entity.type
_entity.pdbx_description
1 polymer ?
#
loop_
_entity_poly.entity_id
_entity_poly.type
_entity_poly.pdbx_seq_one_letter_code
_entity_poly.pdbx_strand_id
1 'polypeptide(L)'
;MKLLKLKLLTVTGDLSALRSILNFMAHNGYFSCFFCYVRGIHRGGKRQYPYKELVDMRTHRHFAQDSLTASRLQRKEKGYVGVSVIASIMDTQLPHSIIIDYAHSSLLRHAKAMFKELYKSLRPSDRKVVDGALVSQRFTRLIFY
;
A
#
# COMPACT_ATOMS: atom_id res chain seq x y z
N MET A 1 -33.13 12.38 -18.60
CA MET A 1 -31.72 12.35 -18.11
C MET A 1 -31.24 10.91 -18.04
N LYS A 2 -30.26 10.50 -18.86
CA LYS A 2 -29.58 9.20 -18.67
C LYS A 2 -28.63 9.34 -17.48
N LEU A 3 -28.93 8.68 -16.37
CA LEU A 3 -28.00 8.52 -15.26
C LEU A 3 -26.79 7.73 -15.76
N LEU A 4 -25.66 8.41 -15.91
CA LEU A 4 -24.38 7.77 -16.19
C LEU A 4 -23.96 7.01 -14.93
N LYS A 5 -24.14 5.68 -14.92
CA LYS A 5 -23.70 4.83 -13.80
C LYS A 5 -22.20 4.59 -13.95
N LEU A 6 -21.40 5.42 -13.29
CA LEU A 6 -19.95 5.21 -13.16
C LEU A 6 -19.72 4.03 -12.20
N LYS A 7 -19.05 2.97 -12.66
CA LYS A 7 -18.62 1.85 -11.82
C LYS A 7 -17.10 1.83 -11.75
N LEU A 8 -16.53 2.06 -10.57
CA LEU A 8 -15.12 1.80 -10.32
C LEU A 8 -14.92 0.35 -9.96
N LEU A 9 -14.13 -0.33 -10.78
CA LEU A 9 -13.80 -1.73 -10.59
C LEU A 9 -12.68 -1.90 -9.56
N THR A 10 -11.64 -1.07 -9.67
CA THR A 10 -10.40 -1.20 -8.89
C THR A 10 -9.76 0.15 -8.61
N VAL A 11 -9.10 0.28 -7.46
CA VAL A 11 -8.23 1.40 -7.09
C VAL A 11 -6.81 0.89 -6.92
N THR A 12 -5.86 1.52 -7.59
CA THR A 12 -4.44 1.16 -7.51
C THR A 12 -3.61 2.36 -7.08
N GLY A 13 -2.51 2.10 -6.38
CA GLY A 13 -1.57 3.13 -5.97
C GLY A 13 -0.58 2.65 -4.93
N ASP A 14 0.32 3.54 -4.54
CA ASP A 14 1.18 3.30 -3.40
C ASP A 14 0.37 3.22 -2.09
N LEU A 15 0.96 2.61 -1.07
CA LEU A 15 0.30 2.43 0.22
C LEU A 15 -0.08 3.75 0.91
N SER A 16 0.65 4.84 0.70
CA SER A 16 0.34 6.15 1.30
C SER A 16 -0.91 6.77 0.68
N ALA A 17 -0.99 6.80 -0.65
CA ALA A 17 -2.11 7.32 -1.41
C ALA A 17 -3.38 6.51 -1.14
N LEU A 18 -3.29 5.17 -1.20
CA LEU A 18 -4.41 4.28 -0.89
C LEU A 18 -4.94 4.52 0.52
N ARG A 19 -4.07 4.68 1.52
CA ARG A 19 -4.50 4.96 2.90
C ARG A 19 -5.22 6.28 3.05
N SER A 20 -4.77 7.33 2.36
CA SER A 20 -5.41 8.64 2.39
C SER A 20 -6.81 8.57 1.78
N ILE A 21 -6.96 7.98 0.59
CA ILE A 21 -8.25 7.84 -0.09
C ILE A 21 -9.23 6.98 0.72
N LEU A 22 -8.72 5.92 1.37
CA LEU A 22 -9.52 4.98 2.14
C LEU A 22 -9.81 5.46 3.59
N ASN A 23 -9.29 6.62 4.00
CA ASN A 23 -9.31 7.08 5.40
C ASN A 23 -8.84 5.98 6.38
N PHE A 24 -7.69 5.38 6.03
CA PHE A 24 -7.10 4.25 6.73
C PHE A 24 -5.76 4.62 7.39
N MET A 25 -5.46 4.00 8.52
CA MET A 25 -4.26 4.24 9.29
C MET A 25 -3.01 3.73 8.56
N ALA A 26 -1.94 4.51 8.72
CA ALA A 26 -0.61 4.15 8.27
C ALA A 26 0.01 2.97 9.05
N HIS A 27 1.26 2.66 8.72
CA HIS A 27 2.08 1.58 9.29
C HIS A 27 2.17 1.62 10.83
N ASN A 28 1.89 2.77 11.45
CA ASN A 28 1.88 2.96 12.91
C ASN A 28 0.63 2.43 13.62
N GLY A 29 -0.43 2.09 12.87
CA GLY A 29 -1.67 1.56 13.43
C GLY A 29 -1.54 0.16 14.02
N TYR A 30 -2.48 -0.23 14.90
CA TYR A 30 -2.59 -1.61 15.37
C TYR A 30 -3.21 -2.53 14.31
N PHE A 31 -3.95 -1.99 13.33
CA PHE A 31 -4.56 -2.74 12.24
C PHE A 31 -4.26 -2.00 10.93
N SER A 32 -3.11 -2.29 10.31
CA SER A 32 -2.61 -1.53 9.16
C SER A 32 -2.80 -2.19 7.80
N CYS A 33 -3.30 -3.43 7.79
CA CYS A 33 -3.61 -4.18 6.57
C CYS A 33 -5.04 -3.89 6.11
N PHE A 34 -5.21 -3.65 4.80
CA PHE A 34 -6.53 -3.46 4.18
C PHE A 34 -7.35 -4.74 4.09
N PHE A 35 -6.70 -5.91 4.14
CA PHE A 35 -7.32 -7.20 3.84
C PHE A 35 -7.56 -8.06 5.07
N CYS A 36 -6.87 -7.83 6.19
CA CYS A 36 -6.99 -8.68 7.36
C CYS A 36 -7.06 -7.90 8.69
N TYR A 37 -7.37 -8.64 9.76
CA TYR A 37 -7.44 -8.12 11.13
C TYR A 37 -6.24 -8.52 11.99
N VAL A 38 -5.09 -8.84 11.39
CA VAL A 38 -3.87 -9.10 12.16
C VAL A 38 -3.50 -7.84 12.95
N ARG A 39 -3.60 -7.96 14.28
CA ARG A 39 -3.27 -6.88 15.20
C ARG A 39 -1.76 -6.79 15.41
N GLY A 40 -1.20 -5.62 15.18
CA GLY A 40 0.20 -5.34 15.46
C GLY A 40 0.46 -5.17 16.96
N ILE A 41 1.51 -5.80 17.47
CA ILE A 41 1.99 -5.67 18.85
C ILE A 41 3.16 -4.70 18.91
N HIS A 42 3.31 -3.99 20.03
CA HIS A 42 4.50 -3.17 20.27
C HIS A 42 5.53 -4.01 21.03
N ARG A 43 6.65 -4.35 20.40
CA ARG A 43 7.70 -5.17 21.02
C ARG A 43 9.07 -4.66 20.58
N GLY A 44 9.94 -4.35 21.54
CA GLY A 44 11.31 -3.87 21.28
C GLY A 44 11.35 -2.53 20.53
N GLY A 45 10.53 -1.55 20.93
CA GLY A 45 10.51 -0.21 20.32
C GLY A 45 9.94 -0.14 18.90
N LYS A 46 9.38 -1.24 18.38
CA LYS A 46 8.79 -1.31 17.04
C LYS A 46 7.43 -1.99 17.03
N ARG A 47 6.59 -1.60 16.06
CA ARG A 47 5.33 -2.28 15.73
C ARG A 47 5.66 -3.54 14.92
N GLN A 48 5.16 -4.69 15.37
CA GLN A 48 5.35 -5.98 14.70
C GLN A 48 3.99 -6.64 14.49
N TYR A 49 3.82 -7.36 13.38
CA TYR A 49 2.59 -8.08 13.07
C TYR A 49 2.92 -9.57 13.14
N PRO A 50 2.58 -10.26 14.25
CA PRO A 50 2.93 -11.66 14.41
C PRO A 50 2.19 -12.49 13.36
N TYR A 51 2.90 -13.45 12.78
CA TYR A 51 2.29 -14.43 11.90
C TYR A 51 1.23 -15.23 12.67
N LYS A 52 0.13 -15.51 11.99
CA LYS A 52 -0.93 -16.40 12.46
C LYS A 52 -1.26 -17.34 11.31
N GLU A 53 -1.41 -18.62 11.61
CA GLU A 53 -1.79 -19.64 10.63
C GLU A 53 -3.22 -19.39 10.11
N LEU A 54 -4.14 -19.07 11.02
CA LEU A 54 -5.50 -18.64 10.70
C LEU A 54 -5.62 -17.12 10.85
N VAL A 55 -5.85 -16.45 9.72
CA VAL A 55 -5.97 -14.99 9.64
C VAL A 55 -7.41 -14.60 9.31
N ASP A 56 -8.02 -13.82 10.20
CA ASP A 56 -9.33 -13.22 9.93
C ASP A 56 -9.22 -12.17 8.82
N MET A 57 -9.90 -12.46 7.71
CA MET A 57 -9.95 -11.59 6.53
C MET A 57 -11.12 -10.60 6.62
N ARG A 58 -10.92 -9.41 6.06
CA ARG A 58 -11.94 -8.38 5.95
C ARG A 58 -12.88 -8.72 4.80
N THR A 59 -14.17 -8.77 5.11
CA THR A 59 -15.23 -8.84 4.10
C THR A 59 -15.66 -7.44 3.69
N HIS A 60 -16.41 -7.32 2.59
CA HIS A 60 -17.01 -6.05 2.19
C HIS A 60 -17.89 -5.43 3.28
N ARG A 61 -18.66 -6.28 3.99
CA ARG A 61 -19.54 -5.83 5.08
C ARG A 61 -18.73 -5.29 6.24
N HIS A 62 -17.70 -6.01 6.67
CA HIS A 62 -16.88 -5.57 7.79
C HIS A 62 -16.10 -4.29 7.45
N PHE A 63 -15.59 -4.18 6.22
CA PHE A 63 -14.89 -2.98 5.74
C PHE A 63 -15.78 -1.74 5.82
N ALA A 64 -17.02 -1.84 5.31
CA ALA A 64 -18.00 -0.76 5.38
C ALA A 64 -18.39 -0.43 6.83
N GLN A 65 -18.73 -1.45 7.64
CA GLN A 65 -19.16 -1.28 9.02
C GLN A 65 -18.09 -0.63 9.91
N ASP A 66 -16.83 -1.06 9.78
CA ASP A 66 -15.74 -0.53 10.58
C ASP A 66 -15.47 0.96 10.23
N SER A 67 -15.54 1.31 8.94
CA SER A 67 -15.39 2.71 8.50
C SER A 67 -16.52 3.62 8.97
N LEU A 68 -17.77 3.14 8.91
CA LEU A 68 -18.95 3.84 9.45
C LEU A 68 -18.86 3.99 10.97
N THR A 69 -18.39 2.96 11.66
CA THR A 69 -18.21 2.97 13.11
C THR A 69 -17.13 3.97 13.52
N ALA A 70 -15.99 4.00 12.81
CA ALA A 70 -14.94 5.00 13.05
C ALA A 70 -15.48 6.42 12.90
N SER A 71 -16.25 6.67 11.83
CA SER A 71 -16.85 7.99 11.56
C SER A 71 -17.92 8.37 12.57
N ARG A 72 -18.78 7.43 12.99
CA ARG A 72 -19.84 7.69 13.96
C ARG A 72 -19.27 7.97 15.36
N LEU A 73 -18.27 7.19 15.77
CA LEU A 73 -17.68 7.27 17.09
C LEU A 73 -16.51 8.27 17.17
N GLN A 74 -16.15 8.92 16.06
CA GLN A 74 -15.03 9.87 15.97
C GLN A 74 -13.73 9.30 16.57
N ARG A 75 -13.49 8.01 16.37
CA ARG A 75 -12.33 7.30 16.90
C ARG A 75 -11.79 6.29 15.91
N LYS A 76 -10.53 5.92 16.09
CA LYS A 76 -9.88 4.89 15.29
C LYS A 76 -10.52 3.53 15.55
N GLU A 77 -11.10 2.91 14.53
CA GLU A 77 -11.73 1.59 14.63
C GLU A 77 -11.07 0.64 13.63
N LYS A 78 -10.39 -0.40 14.14
CA LYS A 78 -9.74 -1.45 13.34
C LYS A 78 -9.01 -0.93 12.09
N GLY A 79 -8.27 0.16 12.21
CA GLY A 79 -7.49 0.72 11.11
C GLY A 79 -8.15 1.89 10.38
N TYR A 80 -9.46 2.11 10.52
CA TYR A 80 -10.12 3.28 9.93
C TYR A 80 -10.04 4.50 10.84
N VAL A 81 -9.98 5.66 10.20
CA VAL A 81 -10.12 6.98 10.82
C VAL A 81 -11.49 7.59 10.47
N GLY A 82 -12.13 7.13 9.40
CA GLY A 82 -13.46 7.55 8.97
C GLY A 82 -13.92 6.81 7.72
N VAL A 83 -14.99 7.31 7.10
CA VAL A 83 -15.51 6.78 5.82
C VAL A 83 -14.59 7.20 4.67
N SER A 84 -14.29 6.28 3.75
CA SER A 84 -13.48 6.59 2.57
C SER A 84 -14.15 7.62 1.64
N VAL A 85 -13.34 8.46 1.00
CA VAL A 85 -13.82 9.44 0.01
C VAL A 85 -14.50 8.76 -1.19
N ILE A 86 -14.08 7.56 -1.55
CA ILE A 86 -14.66 6.81 -2.67
C ILE A 86 -15.86 5.94 -2.26
N ALA A 87 -16.19 5.86 -0.97
CA ALA A 87 -17.31 5.06 -0.49
C ALA A 87 -18.68 5.62 -0.94
N SER A 88 -18.77 6.94 -1.16
CA SER A 88 -20.01 7.61 -1.60
C SER A 88 -20.12 7.73 -3.12
N ILE A 89 -19.03 7.51 -3.85
CA ILE A 89 -18.98 7.82 -5.28
C ILE A 89 -19.42 6.60 -6.10
N MET A 90 -19.13 5.36 -5.66
CA MET A 90 -19.29 4.16 -6.51
C MET A 90 -19.58 2.87 -5.74
N ASP A 91 -20.27 1.93 -6.40
CA ASP A 91 -20.45 0.50 -6.01
C ASP A 91 -19.12 -0.27 -6.05
N THR A 92 -18.13 0.17 -5.27
CA THR A 92 -16.79 -0.44 -5.23
C THR A 92 -16.75 -1.52 -4.15
N GLN A 93 -16.35 -2.74 -4.50
CA GLN A 93 -16.25 -3.85 -3.54
C GLN A 93 -14.93 -3.77 -2.75
N LEU A 94 -14.84 -2.85 -1.79
CA LEU A 94 -13.72 -2.78 -0.85
C LEU A 94 -13.79 -3.92 0.18
N PRO A 95 -12.66 -4.54 0.60
CA PRO A 95 -11.28 -4.23 0.20
C PRO A 95 -10.83 -4.86 -1.12
N HIS A 96 -11.60 -5.77 -1.72
CA HIS A 96 -11.14 -6.59 -2.85
C HIS A 96 -10.77 -5.77 -4.10
N SER A 97 -11.37 -4.60 -4.28
CA SER A 97 -11.02 -3.66 -5.34
C SER A 97 -9.69 -2.92 -5.14
N ILE A 98 -9.00 -3.10 -4.01
CA ILE A 98 -7.71 -2.43 -3.72
C ILE A 98 -6.56 -3.25 -4.33
N ILE A 99 -5.82 -2.62 -5.24
CA ILE A 99 -4.58 -3.17 -5.82
C ILE A 99 -3.41 -2.38 -5.23
N ILE A 100 -2.53 -3.07 -4.50
CA ILE A 100 -1.33 -2.45 -3.94
C ILE A 100 -0.23 -2.45 -5.00
N ASP A 101 0.36 -1.29 -5.27
CA ASP A 101 1.58 -1.23 -6.07
C ASP A 101 2.74 -1.88 -5.31
N TYR A 102 3.06 -3.11 -5.68
CA TYR A 102 4.14 -3.90 -5.10
C TYR A 102 5.53 -3.27 -5.33
N ALA A 103 5.74 -2.64 -6.50
CA ALA A 103 7.03 -2.04 -6.83
C ALA A 103 7.36 -0.89 -5.87
N HIS A 104 6.41 0.02 -5.66
CA HIS A 104 6.57 1.12 -4.71
C HIS A 104 6.52 0.66 -3.25
N SER A 105 5.71 -0.34 -2.93
CA SER A 105 5.48 -0.75 -1.53
C SER A 105 6.55 -1.66 -0.95
N SER A 106 7.14 -2.55 -1.77
CA SER A 106 8.05 -3.59 -1.31
C SER A 106 9.44 -3.49 -1.95
N LEU A 107 9.52 -3.21 -3.25
CA LEU A 107 10.80 -3.26 -3.96
C LEU A 107 11.62 -1.98 -3.80
N LEU A 108 10.99 -0.81 -3.75
CA LEU A 108 11.70 0.49 -3.75
C LEU A 108 12.75 0.61 -2.64
N ARG A 109 12.44 0.17 -1.41
CA ARG A 109 13.39 0.23 -0.29
C ARG A 109 14.57 -0.72 -0.48
N HIS A 110 14.32 -1.92 -0.99
CA HIS A 110 15.37 -2.91 -1.26
C HIS A 110 16.26 -2.44 -2.41
N ALA A 111 15.66 -1.96 -3.49
CA ALA A 111 16.37 -1.37 -4.62
C ALA A 111 17.26 -0.21 -4.16
N LYS A 112 16.72 0.74 -3.38
CA LYS A 112 17.50 1.85 -2.81
C LYS A 112 18.67 1.37 -1.95
N ALA A 113 18.47 0.36 -1.11
CA ALA A 113 19.54 -0.19 -0.27
C ALA A 113 20.63 -0.84 -1.12
N MET A 114 20.25 -1.67 -2.10
CA MET A 114 21.18 -2.29 -3.04
C MET A 114 21.99 -1.25 -3.81
N PHE A 115 21.33 -0.26 -4.41
CA PHE A 115 22.02 0.80 -5.15
C PHE A 115 22.95 1.61 -4.25
N LYS A 116 22.58 1.86 -2.99
CA LYS A 116 23.43 2.55 -2.04
C LYS A 116 24.69 1.75 -1.71
N GLU A 117 24.57 0.44 -1.51
CA GLU A 117 25.73 -0.41 -1.22
C GLU A 117 26.62 -0.59 -2.45
N LEU A 118 26.04 -0.79 -3.64
CA LEU A 118 26.78 -0.80 -4.91
C LEU A 118 27.53 0.52 -5.12
N TYR A 119 26.88 1.65 -4.84
CA TYR A 119 27.52 2.96 -4.97
C TYR A 119 28.72 3.12 -4.03
N LYS A 120 28.64 2.59 -2.80
CA LYS A 120 29.74 2.62 -1.83
C LYS A 120 30.89 1.69 -2.21
N SER A 121 30.60 0.51 -2.76
CA SER A 121 31.64 -0.49 -3.10
C SER A 121 32.44 -0.10 -4.34
N LEU A 122 31.91 0.77 -5.20
CA LEU A 122 32.62 1.31 -6.35
C LEU A 122 33.55 2.45 -5.94
N ARG A 123 34.81 2.38 -6.36
CA ARG A 123 35.77 3.50 -6.21
C ARG A 123 35.30 4.69 -7.06
N PRO A 124 35.62 5.94 -6.69
CA PRO A 124 35.19 7.11 -7.44
C PRO A 124 35.59 7.09 -8.94
N SER A 125 36.72 6.47 -9.28
CA SER A 125 37.17 6.24 -10.66
C SER A 125 36.22 5.32 -11.44
N ASP A 126 35.80 4.23 -10.80
CA ASP A 126 35.03 3.15 -11.42
C ASP A 126 33.57 3.59 -11.63
N ARG A 127 33.08 4.51 -10.80
CA ARG A 127 31.74 5.10 -10.93
C ARG A 127 31.56 5.82 -12.27
N LYS A 128 32.54 6.62 -12.71
CA LYS A 128 32.46 7.33 -14.00
C LYS A 128 32.38 6.37 -15.19
N VAL A 129 33.08 5.24 -15.10
CA VAL A 129 33.07 4.19 -16.13
C VAL A 129 31.72 3.48 -16.17
N VAL A 130 31.19 3.10 -15.00
CA VAL A 130 29.88 2.45 -14.87
C VAL A 130 28.76 3.39 -15.32
N ASP A 131 28.75 4.66 -14.90
CA ASP A 131 27.75 5.63 -15.33
C ASP A 131 27.77 5.84 -16.85
N GLY A 132 28.96 5.92 -17.47
CA GLY A 132 29.08 5.99 -18.93
C GLY A 132 28.52 4.74 -19.65
N ALA A 133 28.73 3.56 -19.08
CA ALA A 133 28.17 2.30 -19.61
C ALA A 133 26.65 2.22 -19.43
N LEU A 134 26.11 2.70 -18.30
CA LEU A 134 24.67 2.70 -18.03
C LEU A 134 23.92 3.74 -18.86
N VAL A 135 24.50 4.92 -19.10
CA VAL A 135 23.91 5.94 -19.98
C VAL A 135 23.73 5.43 -21.41
N SER A 136 24.67 4.60 -21.88
CA SER A 136 24.61 3.99 -23.21
C SER A 136 23.81 2.68 -23.25
N GLN A 137 23.41 2.15 -22.08
CA GLN A 137 22.60 0.94 -22.00
C GLN A 137 21.20 1.22 -22.55
N ARG A 138 20.83 0.52 -23.64
CA ARG A 138 19.45 0.52 -24.11
C ARG A 138 18.60 -0.21 -23.06
N PHE A 139 17.57 0.46 -22.53
CA PHE A 139 16.54 -0.24 -21.77
C PHE A 139 15.94 -1.30 -22.67
N THR A 140 16.07 -2.57 -22.29
CA THR A 140 15.38 -3.66 -22.95
C THR A 140 13.89 -3.32 -22.90
N ARG A 141 13.25 -3.18 -24.07
CA ARG A 141 11.80 -3.05 -24.14
C ARG A 141 11.21 -4.30 -23.53
N LEU A 142 10.83 -4.25 -22.26
CA LEU A 142 10.03 -5.28 -21.63
C LEU A 142 8.67 -5.21 -22.30
N ILE A 143 8.50 -6.02 -23.35
CA ILE A 143 7.20 -6.35 -23.91
C ILE A 143 6.55 -7.24 -22.84
N PHE A 144 5.74 -6.61 -21.98
CA PHE A 144 4.80 -7.33 -21.15
C PHE A 144 3.72 -7.87 -22.09
N TYR A 145 3.74 -9.19 -22.33
CA TYR A 145 2.66 -9.93 -22.97
C TYR A 145 1.55 -10.22 -21.96
#